data_AF-A0A948RCC8-F1
#
_entry.id   AF-A0A948RCC8-F1
#
_cell.length_a   1.000
_cell.length_b   1.000
_cell.length_c   1.000
_cell.angle_alpha   90.00
_cell.angle_beta   90.00
_cell.angle_gamma   90.00
#
_symmetry.space_group_name_H-M   'P 1'
#
loop_
_entity.id
_entity.type
_entity.pdbx_description
1 polymer ?
#
loop_
_entity_poly.entity_id
_entity_poly.type
_entity_poly.pdbx_seq_one_letter_code
_entity_poly.pdbx_strand_id
1 'polypeptide(L)'
;WPEVDYQPDGGQNLRTIFARATQELGSDVKAATSELEAVKTAMDMENKTYDFYNERVRNAVFEAEKNYYGALAAQEKEHHLILYDYYEYLKDPASWFVSQEHHSLDGG
;
A
#
# COMPACT_ATOMS: atom_id res chain seq x y z
N TRP A 1 -5.41 -15.87 24.02
CA TRP A 1 -5.84 -14.83 23.07
C TRP A 1 -7.22 -15.18 22.55
N PRO A 2 -8.17 -14.22 22.54
CA PRO A 2 -9.49 -14.46 21.96
C PRO A 2 -9.36 -14.61 20.44
N GLU A 3 -10.25 -15.39 19.84
CA GLU A 3 -10.42 -15.38 18.40
C GLU A 3 -11.05 -14.06 17.97
N VAL A 4 -10.50 -13.45 16.91
CA VAL A 4 -11.01 -12.23 16.30
C VAL A 4 -11.23 -12.53 14.83
N ASP A 5 -12.44 -12.28 14.35
CA ASP A 5 -12.75 -12.34 12.92
C ASP A 5 -12.33 -11.01 12.27
N TYR A 6 -11.03 -10.90 12.00
CA TYR A 6 -10.46 -9.75 11.31
C TYR A 6 -10.31 -10.08 9.82
N GLN A 7 -11.03 -9.34 8.98
CA GLN A 7 -11.04 -9.49 7.53
C GLN A 7 -10.52 -8.20 6.88
N PRO A 8 -9.23 -8.12 6.48
CA PRO A 8 -8.73 -6.99 5.73
C PRO A 8 -9.37 -6.98 4.34
N ASP A 9 -9.67 -5.80 3.80
CA ASP A 9 -10.19 -5.63 2.44
C ASP A 9 -9.12 -5.85 1.35
N GLY A 10 -7.92 -6.26 1.75
CA GLY A 10 -6.76 -6.41 0.87
C GLY A 10 -6.38 -5.12 0.18
N GLY A 11 -6.66 -3.95 0.76
CA GLY A 11 -6.32 -2.64 0.19
C GLY A 11 -7.23 -2.21 -0.97
N GLN A 12 -8.35 -2.90 -1.23
CA GLN A 12 -9.25 -2.58 -2.34
C GLN A 12 -9.84 -1.17 -2.24
N ASN A 13 -10.23 -0.73 -1.05
CA ASN A 13 -10.78 0.61 -0.87
C ASN A 13 -9.73 1.69 -1.17
N LEU A 14 -8.51 1.52 -0.65
CA LEU A 14 -7.41 2.46 -0.89
C LEU A 14 -7.07 2.53 -2.38
N ARG A 15 -6.91 1.39 -3.06
CA ARG A 15 -6.70 1.35 -4.51
C ARG A 15 -7.79 2.09 -5.27
N THR A 16 -9.06 1.91 -4.89
CA THR A 16 -10.18 2.59 -5.54
C THR A 16 -10.12 4.11 -5.35
N ILE A 17 -9.78 4.58 -4.15
CA ILE A 17 -9.64 6.02 -3.86
C ILE A 17 -8.49 6.62 -4.66
N PHE A 18 -7.32 5.98 -4.65
CA PHE A 18 -6.15 6.47 -5.39
C PHE A 18 -6.34 6.42 -6.90
N ALA A 19 -6.95 5.35 -7.43
CA ALA A 19 -7.28 5.26 -8.85
C ALA A 19 -8.19 6.42 -9.30
N ARG A 20 -9.19 6.79 -8.48
CA ARG A 20 -10.04 7.96 -8.77
C ARG A 20 -9.27 9.26 -8.69
N ALA A 21 -8.46 9.45 -7.64
CA ALA A 21 -7.67 10.66 -7.46
C ALA A 21 -6.68 10.87 -8.63
N THR A 22 -5.96 9.82 -9.03
CA THR A 22 -5.01 9.88 -10.16
C THR A 22 -5.72 10.12 -11.50
N GLN A 23 -6.91 9.55 -11.71
CA GLN A 23 -7.73 9.82 -12.91
C GLN A 23 -8.23 11.27 -12.97
N GLU A 24 -8.62 11.85 -11.83
CA GLU A 24 -9.07 13.25 -11.75
C GLU A 24 -7.92 14.24 -11.94
N LEU A 25 -6.73 13.92 -11.41
CA LEU A 25 -5.54 14.75 -11.46
C LEU A 25 -4.84 14.69 -12.83
N GLY A 26 -4.80 13.52 -13.47
CA GLY A 26 -4.23 13.34 -14.80
C GLY A 26 -2.69 13.44 -14.86
N SER A 27 -2.13 13.58 -16.05
CA SER A 27 -0.67 13.53 -16.31
C SER A 27 0.05 14.87 -16.12
N ASP A 28 -0.68 15.98 -15.99
CA ASP A 28 -0.11 17.34 -15.93
C ASP A 28 0.08 17.86 -14.50
N VAL A 29 0.06 16.96 -13.51
CA VAL A 29 0.23 17.30 -12.10
C VAL A 29 1.69 17.48 -11.73
N LYS A 30 1.95 18.51 -10.94
CA LYS A 30 3.23 18.69 -10.24
C LYS A 30 3.01 18.46 -8.76
N ALA A 31 3.55 17.36 -8.25
CA ALA A 31 3.55 17.09 -6.83
C ALA A 31 4.32 18.17 -6.08
N ALA A 32 3.78 18.60 -4.93
CA ALA A 32 4.55 19.41 -4.00
C ALA A 32 5.66 18.55 -3.37
N THR A 33 6.86 19.10 -3.14
CA THR A 33 7.94 18.38 -2.45
C THR A 33 7.48 17.81 -1.10
N SER A 34 6.62 18.54 -0.39
CA SER A 34 6.04 18.09 0.88
C SER A 34 5.17 16.84 0.75
N GLU A 35 4.51 16.65 -0.39
CA GLU A 35 3.66 15.48 -0.63
C GLU A 35 4.51 14.23 -0.92
N LEU A 36 5.53 14.36 -1.76
CA LEU A 36 6.50 13.27 -2.01
C LEU A 36 7.18 12.80 -0.72
N GLU A 37 7.61 13.74 0.13
CA GLU A 37 8.21 13.41 1.43
C GLU A 37 7.19 12.79 2.41
N ALA A 38 5.93 13.22 2.37
CA ALA A 38 4.88 12.62 3.19
C ALA A 38 4.59 11.17 2.77
N VAL A 39 4.48 10.89 1.48
CA VAL A 39 4.27 9.52 0.97
C VAL A 39 5.46 8.62 1.30
N LYS A 40 6.69 9.12 1.15
CA LYS A 40 7.89 8.39 1.56
C LYS A 40 7.92 8.09 3.07
N THR A 41 7.53 9.07 3.89
CA THR A 41 7.41 8.87 5.34
C THR A 41 6.37 7.81 5.67
N ALA A 42 5.23 7.81 4.97
CA ALA A 42 4.20 6.79 5.13
C ALA A 42 4.72 5.40 4.76
N MET A 43 5.41 5.24 3.62
CA MET A 43 6.04 3.97 3.23
C MET A 43 7.05 3.47 4.29
N ASP A 44 7.87 4.36 4.85
CA ASP A 44 8.80 4.00 5.92
C ASP A 44 8.07 3.55 7.20
N MET A 45 6.90 4.13 7.49
CA MET A 45 6.04 3.68 8.59
C MET A 45 5.48 2.28 8.31
N GLU A 46 4.94 2.03 7.12
CA GLU A 46 4.41 0.71 6.74
C GLU A 46 5.47 -0.39 6.81
N ASN A 47 6.70 -0.11 6.40
CA ASN A 47 7.80 -1.07 6.53
C ASN A 47 8.13 -1.38 8.00
N LYS A 48 8.15 -0.35 8.87
CA LYS A 48 8.41 -0.53 10.30
C LYS A 48 7.29 -1.31 10.99
N THR A 49 6.03 -1.06 10.64
CA THR A 49 4.88 -1.79 11.20
C THR A 49 4.83 -3.22 10.68
N TYR A 50 5.14 -3.44 9.40
CA TYR A 50 5.33 -4.78 8.83
C TYR A 50 6.35 -5.62 9.61
N ASP A 51 7.55 -5.06 9.84
CA ASP A 51 8.61 -5.74 10.59
C ASP A 51 8.19 -6.01 12.03
N PHE A 52 7.56 -5.02 12.68
CA PHE A 52 7.01 -5.16 14.02
C PHE A 52 6.01 -6.31 14.11
N TYR A 53 5.00 -6.36 13.23
CA TYR A 53 4.00 -7.44 13.28
C TYR A 53 4.60 -8.80 12.99
N ASN A 54 5.54 -8.92 12.05
CA ASN A 54 6.26 -10.17 11.83
C ASN A 54 7.06 -10.62 13.06
N GLU A 55 7.63 -9.68 13.82
CA GLU A 55 8.24 -9.99 15.11
C GLU A 55 7.22 -10.49 16.12
N ARG A 56 6.02 -9.88 16.19
CA ARG A 56 4.94 -10.34 17.06
C ARG A 56 4.47 -11.75 16.69
N VAL A 57 4.36 -12.08 15.40
CA VAL A 57 4.04 -13.45 14.93
C VAL A 57 5.07 -14.45 15.44
N ARG A 58 6.38 -14.13 15.36
CA ARG A 58 7.45 -15.03 15.85
C ARG A 58 7.40 -15.27 17.36
N ASN A 59 6.96 -14.26 18.12
CA ASN A 59 6.90 -14.31 19.59
C ASN A 59 5.57 -14.84 20.14
N ALA A 60 4.54 -14.93 19.29
CA ALA A 60 3.19 -15.35 19.69
C ALA A 60 3.13 -16.85 20.00
N VAL A 61 2.48 -17.20 21.12
CA VAL A 61 2.31 -18.60 21.55
C VAL A 61 1.01 -19.20 21.03
N PHE A 62 -0.03 -18.38 20.91
CA PHE A 62 -1.37 -18.82 20.54
C PHE A 62 -1.60 -18.61 19.04
N GLU A 63 -2.20 -19.60 18.38
CA GLU A 63 -2.49 -19.52 16.94
C GLU A 63 -3.39 -18.33 16.58
N ALA A 64 -4.38 -18.01 17.44
CA ALA A 64 -5.23 -16.82 17.24
C ALA A 64 -4.42 -15.50 17.20
N GLU A 65 -3.38 -15.38 18.03
CA GLU A 65 -2.50 -14.21 18.06
C GLU A 65 -1.60 -14.15 16.81
N LYS A 66 -1.05 -15.30 16.39
CA LYS A 66 -0.26 -15.40 15.15
C LYS A 66 -1.08 -15.01 13.93
N ASN A 67 -2.31 -15.51 13.83
CA ASN A 67 -3.21 -15.21 12.73
C ASN A 67 -3.54 -13.72 12.68
N TYR A 68 -3.82 -13.12 13.84
CA TYR A 68 -4.12 -11.69 13.93
C TYR A 68 -2.93 -10.83 13.47
N TYR A 69 -1.74 -11.05 14.03
CA TYR A 69 -0.56 -10.27 13.62
C TYR A 69 -0.11 -10.57 12.19
N GLY A 70 -0.31 -11.81 11.71
CA GLY A 70 -0.07 -12.17 10.32
C GLY A 70 -0.99 -11.43 9.34
N ALA A 71 -2.27 -11.28 9.70
CA ALA A 71 -3.22 -10.49 8.90
C ALA A 71 -2.83 -9.00 8.87
N LEU A 72 -2.40 -8.43 10.00
CA LEU A 72 -1.90 -7.05 10.04
C LEU A 72 -0.64 -6.87 9.20
N ALA A 73 0.34 -7.77 9.31
CA ALA A 73 1.54 -7.71 8.46
C ALA A 73 1.19 -7.78 6.96
N ALA A 74 0.23 -8.63 6.57
CA ALA A 74 -0.22 -8.68 5.18
C ALA A 74 -0.87 -7.35 4.74
N GLN A 75 -1.60 -6.69 5.63
CA GLN A 75 -2.22 -5.39 5.37
C GLN A 75 -1.18 -4.27 5.18
N GLU A 76 -0.17 -4.16 6.05
CA GLU A 76 0.82 -3.08 5.92
C GLU A 76 1.67 -3.23 4.65
N LYS A 77 1.93 -4.48 4.24
CA LYS A 77 2.58 -4.75 2.94
C LYS A 77 1.72 -4.23 1.79
N GLU A 78 0.41 -4.43 1.86
CA GLU A 78 -0.52 -3.95 0.84
C GLU A 78 -0.58 -2.41 0.81
N HIS A 79 -0.69 -1.76 1.98
CA HIS A 79 -0.60 -0.31 2.08
C HIS A 79 0.68 0.24 1.46
N HIS A 80 1.83 -0.39 1.74
CA HIS A 80 3.11 0.02 1.17
C HIS A 80 3.10 -0.05 -0.37
N LEU A 81 2.56 -1.11 -0.98
CA LEU A 81 2.49 -1.25 -2.43
C LEU A 81 1.63 -0.14 -3.06
N ILE A 82 0.51 0.19 -2.44
CA ILE A 82 -0.38 1.26 -2.89
C ILE A 82 0.31 2.63 -2.78
N LEU A 83 0.99 2.90 -1.67
CA LEU A 83 1.75 4.13 -1.48
C LEU A 83 2.92 4.24 -2.46
N TYR A 84 3.57 3.12 -2.77
CA TYR A 84 4.65 3.07 -3.75
C TYR A 84 4.15 3.41 -5.16
N ASP A 85 3.02 2.85 -5.58
CA ASP A 85 2.39 3.19 -6.86
C ASP A 85 2.03 4.69 -6.92
N TYR A 86 1.46 5.24 -5.85
CA TYR A 86 1.18 6.67 -5.74
C TYR A 86 2.45 7.54 -5.78
N TYR A 87 3.52 7.10 -5.13
CA TYR A 87 4.81 7.79 -5.16
C TYR A 87 5.39 7.87 -6.59
N GLU A 88 5.34 6.76 -7.35
CA GLU A 88 5.78 6.75 -8.74
C GLU A 88 4.91 7.66 -9.62
N TYR A 89 3.59 7.68 -9.40
CA TYR A 89 2.69 8.64 -10.05
C TYR A 89 3.08 10.09 -9.74
N LEU A 90 3.28 10.45 -8.47
CA LEU A 90 3.64 11.83 -8.09
C LEU A 90 5.01 12.28 -8.63
N LYS A 91 5.94 11.34 -8.75
CA LYS A 91 7.31 11.59 -9.19
C LYS A 91 7.39 11.85 -10.70
N ASP A 92 6.67 11.07 -11.50
CA ASP A 92 6.60 11.23 -12.95
C ASP A 92 5.25 10.70 -13.49
N PRO A 93 4.20 11.53 -13.46
CA PRO A 93 2.86 11.10 -13.87
C PRO A 93 2.82 10.60 -15.32
N ALA A 94 3.57 11.24 -16.21
CA ALA A 94 3.59 10.89 -17.63
C ALA A 94 4.18 9.50 -17.86
N SER A 95 5.34 9.21 -17.25
CA SER A 95 5.96 7.88 -17.32
C SER A 95 5.09 6.81 -16.64
N TRP A 96 4.47 7.15 -15.51
CA TRP A 96 3.58 6.23 -14.80
C TRP A 96 2.37 5.82 -15.65
N PHE A 97 1.67 6.78 -16.29
CA PHE A 97 0.54 6.45 -17.18
C PHE A 97 0.94 5.54 -18.34
N VAL A 98 2.10 5.77 -18.95
CA VAL A 98 2.63 4.88 -20.02
C VAL A 98 2.84 3.47 -19.47
N SER A 99 3.43 3.33 -18.28
CA SER A 99 3.64 2.02 -17.65
C SER A 99 2.32 1.28 -17.38
N GLN A 100 1.30 2.00 -16.88
CA GLN A 100 -0.03 1.43 -16.59
C GLN A 100 -0.75 0.99 -17.88
N GLU A 101 -0.70 1.82 -18.94
CA GLU A 101 -1.30 1.48 -20.23
C GLU A 101 -0.62 0.24 -20.85
N HIS A 102 0.70 0.15 -20.80
CA HIS A 102 1.43 -1.01 -21.33
C HIS A 102 1.11 -2.31 -20.58
N HIS A 103 0.96 -2.28 -19.25
CA HIS A 103 0.55 -3.46 -18.47
C HIS A 103 -0.85 -3.96 -18.84
N SER A 104 -1.73 -3.08 -19.36
CA SER A 104 -3.06 -3.45 -19.82
C SER A 104 -3.11 -4.12 -21.20
N LEU A 105 -2.05 -3.98 -22.01
CA LEU A 105 -2.01 -4.45 -23.41
C LEU A 105 -1.38 -5.85 -23.57
N ASP A 106 -0.58 -6.33 -22.61
CA ASP A 106 0.08 -7.65 -22.67
C ASP A 106 -0.75 -8.80 -22.04
N GLY A 107 -1.99 -8.53 -21.64
CA GLY A 107 -2.90 -9.48 -20.97
C GLY A 107 -4.01 -10.09 -21.83
N GLY A 108 -3.82 -10.16 -23.16
CA GLY A 108 -4.76 -10.75 -24.13
C GLY A 108 -4.56 -12.24 -24.41
#